data_AF-A0A9Q0YXH5-F1
#
_entry.id   AF-A0A9Q0YXH5-F1
#
_cell.length_a   1.000
_cell.length_b   1.000
_cell.length_c   1.000
_cell.angle_alpha   90.00
_cell.angle_beta   90.00
_cell.angle_gamma   90.00
#
_symmetry.space_group_name_H-M   'P 1'
#
loop_
_entity.id
_entity.type
_entity.pdbx_description
1 polymer ?
#
loop_
_entity_poly.entity_id
_entity_poly.type
_entity_poly.pdbx_seq_one_letter_code
_entity_poly.pdbx_strand_id
1 'polypeptide(L)' 'MGPIVLTQLATGLSVLAGAVLVKSVMNQKPMAGPTCSSCNGTGRVACLCSRWSDRDVGCRTCSGSGRMACSSCGGTGI' A
#
# COMPACT_ATOMS: atom_id res chain seq x y z
N MET A 1 -32.73 -53.85 -12.64
CA MET A 1 -31.64 -52.90 -12.97
C MET A 1 -31.99 -51.59 -12.30
N GLY A 2 -31.39 -51.31 -11.13
CA GLY A 2 -31.80 -50.23 -10.23
C GLY A 2 -31.42 -48.83 -10.73
N PRO A 3 -32.12 -47.77 -10.30
CA PRO A 3 -31.83 -46.41 -10.71
C PRO A 3 -30.67 -45.87 -9.88
N ILE A 4 -29.45 -45.98 -10.40
CA ILE A 4 -28.27 -45.28 -9.88
C ILE A 4 -27.92 -44.13 -10.83
N VAL A 5 -28.84 -43.20 -11.07
CA VAL A 5 -28.52 -42.03 -11.91
C VAL A 5 -29.32 -40.81 -11.45
N LEU A 6 -29.07 -40.30 -10.23
CA LEU A 6 -29.62 -38.99 -9.83
C LEU A 6 -28.77 -38.17 -8.84
N THR A 7 -27.57 -38.60 -8.46
CA THR A 7 -26.78 -37.89 -7.42
C THR A 7 -25.59 -37.07 -7.93
N GLN A 8 -25.34 -36.95 -9.24
CA GLN A 8 -24.08 -36.35 -9.72
C GLN A 8 -24.13 -34.84 -10.06
N LEU A 9 -25.25 -34.14 -9.83
CA LEU A 9 -25.36 -32.71 -10.18
C LEU A 9 -25.31 -31.75 -8.99
N ALA A 10 -25.26 -32.24 -7.74
CA ALA A 10 -25.37 -31.39 -6.55
C ALA A 10 -24.02 -30.91 -5.97
N THR A 11 -22.88 -31.39 -6.45
CA THR A 11 -21.56 -31.09 -5.83
C THR A 11 -20.70 -30.09 -6.61
N GLY A 12 -21.14 -29.61 -7.79
CA GLY A 12 -20.32 -28.76 -8.67
C GLY A 12 -20.50 -27.24 -8.50
N LEU A 13 -21.62 -26.78 -7.93
CA LEU A 13 -21.97 -25.34 -7.87
C LEU A 13 -21.42 -24.61 -6.64
N SER A 14 -21.10 -25.34 -5.58
CA SER A 14 -20.66 -24.76 -4.30
C SER A 14 -19.21 -24.27 -4.32
N VAL A 15 -18.35 -24.81 -5.21
CA VAL A 15 -16.93 -24.46 -5.26
C VAL A 15 -16.68 -23.14 -6.00
N LEU A 16 -17.49 -22.79 -7.00
CA LEU A 16 -17.35 -21.53 -7.73
C LEU A 16 -17.78 -20.31 -6.91
N ALA A 17 -18.79 -20.43 -6.05
CA ALA A 17 -19.23 -19.33 -5.19
C ALA A 17 -18.18 -18.98 -4.10
N GLY A 18 -17.46 -19.98 -3.58
CA GLY A 18 -16.42 -19.76 -2.57
C GLY A 18 -15.20 -19.00 -3.10
N ALA A 19 -14.81 -19.22 -4.35
CA ALA A 19 -13.62 -18.59 -4.95
C ALA A 19 -13.78 -17.07 -5.19
N VAL A 20 -15.01 -16.59 -5.40
CA VAL A 20 -15.27 -15.16 -5.65
C VAL A 20 -15.24 -14.35 -4.35
N LEU A 21 -15.70 -14.92 -3.23
CA LEU A 21 -15.69 -14.25 -1.92
C LEU A 21 -14.29 -14.08 -1.32
N VAL A 22 -13.39 -15.05 -1.49
CA VAL A 22 -12.00 -14.93 -0.99
C VAL A 22 -11.18 -13.88 -1.73
N LYS A 23 -11.52 -13.60 -3.00
CA LYS A 23 -10.82 -12.60 -3.82
C LYS A 23 -11.16 -11.16 -3.41
N SER A 24 -12.34 -10.93 -2.82
CA SER A 24 -12.77 -9.60 -2.36
C SER A 24 -12.07 -9.19 -1.05
N VAL A 25 -11.82 -10.14 -0.14
CA VAL A 25 -11.16 -9.87 1.16
C VAL A 25 -9.67 -9.59 0.98
N MET A 26 -9.00 -10.27 0.05
CA MET A 26 -7.56 -10.06 -0.19
C MET A 26 -7.25 -8.76 -0.95
N ASN A 27 -8.22 -8.14 -1.62
CA ASN A 27 -8.02 -6.90 -2.39
C ASN A 27 -8.15 -5.62 -1.53
N GLN A 28 -8.41 -5.73 -0.23
CA GLN A 28 -8.65 -4.58 0.65
C GLN A 28 -7.54 -4.29 1.65
N LYS A 29 -6.43 -5.03 1.62
CA LYS A 29 -5.25 -4.72 2.44
C LYS A 29 -4.13 -4.27 1.50
N PRO A 30 -3.77 -2.97 1.43
CA PRO A 30 -2.43 -2.64 0.98
C PRO A 30 -1.48 -3.44 1.89
N MET A 31 -0.58 -4.23 1.28
CA MET A 31 0.37 -5.06 2.02
C MET A 31 1.41 -4.21 2.80
N ALA A 32 1.34 -2.89 2.68
CA ALA A 32 1.99 -1.90 3.50
C ALA A 32 0.94 -1.15 4.32
N GLY A 33 1.28 -0.75 5.56
CA GLY A 33 0.40 0.03 6.44
C GLY A 33 -0.12 1.34 5.80
N PRO A 34 -1.00 2.08 6.50
CA PRO A 34 -1.53 3.34 5.99
C PRO A 34 -0.38 4.29 5.61
N THR A 35 -0.43 4.89 4.42
CA THR A 35 0.65 5.78 3.97
C THR A 35 0.75 7.03 4.84
N CYS A 36 1.97 7.53 5.05
CA CYS A 36 2.15 8.77 5.78
C CYS A 36 1.59 9.96 4.98
N SER A 37 0.52 10.58 5.49
CA SER A 37 -0.15 11.71 4.85
C SER A 37 0.74 12.94 4.71
N SER A 38 1.67 13.16 5.65
CA SER A 38 2.57 14.32 5.65
C SER A 38 3.58 14.32 4.51
N CYS A 39 3.94 13.15 3.98
CA CYS A 39 4.87 13.03 2.84
C CYS A 39 4.29 12.22 1.68
N ASN A 40 3.00 11.92 1.73
CA ASN A 40 2.26 11.19 0.71
C ASN A 40 2.94 9.86 0.30
N GLY A 41 3.38 9.08 1.29
CA GLY A 41 4.02 7.78 1.05
C GLY A 41 5.51 7.82 0.66
N THR A 42 6.08 9.00 0.38
CA THR A 42 7.46 9.09 -0.15
C THR A 42 8.55 8.93 0.91
N GLY A 43 8.21 9.11 2.19
CA GLY A 43 9.18 9.17 3.30
C GLY A 43 10.10 10.39 3.26
N ARG A 44 9.98 11.29 2.27
CA ARG A 44 10.91 12.43 2.12
C ARG A 44 10.18 13.71 1.75
N VAL A 45 10.49 14.77 2.48
CA VAL A 45 9.98 16.12 2.23
C VAL A 45 11.08 17.03 1.67
N ALA A 46 10.68 18.18 1.10
CA ALA A 46 11.62 19.22 0.71
C ALA A 46 12.46 19.65 1.93
N CYS A 47 13.74 19.91 1.70
CA CYS A 47 14.62 20.34 2.78
C CYS A 47 14.12 21.64 3.42
N LEU A 48 14.17 21.75 4.75
CA LEU A 48 13.68 22.95 5.44
C LEU A 48 14.41 24.23 5.00
N CYS A 49 15.69 24.13 4.64
CA CYS A 49 16.50 25.28 4.27
C CYS A 49 16.11 25.90 2.92
N SER A 50 15.47 25.16 2.00
CA SER A 50 15.03 25.75 0.73
C SER A 50 13.88 26.75 0.90
N ARG A 51 13.31 26.85 2.11
CA ARG A 51 12.37 27.91 2.48
C ARG A 51 13.06 29.25 2.74
N TRP A 52 14.32 29.21 3.20
CA TRP A 52 15.03 30.38 3.74
C TRP A 52 16.24 30.78 2.88
N SER A 53 16.87 29.81 2.23
CA SER A 53 17.86 30.04 1.18
C SER A 53 17.10 30.36 -0.10
N ASP A 54 17.62 31.28 -0.92
CA ASP A 54 17.10 31.67 -2.24
C ASP A 54 17.12 30.51 -3.27
N ARG A 55 16.43 29.41 -2.92
CA ARG A 55 16.42 28.10 -3.57
C ARG A 55 17.76 27.34 -3.59
N ASP A 56 18.77 27.79 -2.85
CA ASP A 56 19.98 26.97 -2.67
C ASP A 56 19.68 25.70 -1.87
N VAL A 57 20.09 24.56 -2.44
CA VAL A 57 19.97 23.24 -1.81
C VAL A 57 21.17 22.86 -0.95
N GLY A 58 22.16 23.75 -0.82
CA GLY A 58 23.48 23.53 -0.22
C GLY A 58 23.57 23.56 1.32
N CYS A 59 22.46 23.55 2.05
CA CYS A 59 22.51 23.62 3.51
C CYS A 59 23.01 22.31 4.15
N ARG A 60 23.72 22.42 5.27
CA ARG A 60 24.23 21.26 6.04
C ARG A 60 23.14 20.29 6.48
N THR A 61 21.95 20.80 6.79
CA THR A 61 20.82 19.99 7.29
C THR A 61 20.42 18.86 6.34
N CYS A 62 20.59 19.06 5.03
CA CYS A 62 20.25 18.06 4.01
C CYS A 62 21.44 17.68 3.14
N SER A 63 22.67 18.01 3.56
CA SER A 63 23.92 17.68 2.87
C SER A 63 23.89 17.94 1.36
N GLY A 64 23.32 19.08 0.93
CA GLY A 64 23.24 19.41 -0.50
C GLY A 64 22.15 18.66 -1.30
N SER A 65 21.47 17.69 -0.70
CA SER A 65 20.52 16.81 -1.42
C SER A 65 19.16 17.45 -1.68
N GLY A 66 18.85 18.59 -1.05
CA GLY A 66 17.56 19.28 -1.18
C GLY A 66 16.36 18.54 -0.60
N ARG A 67 16.54 17.37 0.02
CA ARG A 67 15.48 16.56 0.64
C ARG A 67 15.90 16.07 2.02
N MET A 68 14.93 16.02 2.93
CA MET A 68 15.10 15.43 4.26
C MET A 68 14.06 14.33 4.51
N ALA A 69 14.35 13.46 5.48
CA ALA A 69 13.38 12.47 5.94
C ALA A 69 12.13 13.18 6.47
N CYS A 70 10.96 12.61 6.18
CA CYS A 70 9.72 13.09 6.79
C CYS A 70 9.73 12.75 8.27
N SER A 71 9.65 13.77 9.13
CA SER A 71 9.66 13.59 10.58
C SER A 71 8.43 12.83 11.08
N SER A 72 7.28 13.01 10.44
CA SER A 72 6.02 12.36 10.85
C SER A 72 6.03 10.83 10.74
N CYS A 73 6.85 10.27 9.84
CA CYS A 73 7.01 8.82 9.68
C CYS A 73 8.47 8.37 9.80
N GLY A 74 9.38 9.21 10.33
CA GLY A 74 10.80 8.90 10.43
C GLY A 74 11.50 8.51 9.12
N GLY A 75 10.94 8.85 7.96
CA GLY A 75 11.48 8.49 6.66
C GLY A 75 10.96 7.20 6.01
N THR A 76 10.06 6.46 6.66
CA THR A 76 9.55 5.17 6.15
C THR A 76 8.53 5.34 5.01
N GLY A 77 7.76 6.43 5.02
CA GLY A 77 6.63 6.65 4.10
C GLY A 77 5.36 5.87 4.47
N ILE A 78 5.41 5.03 5.49
CA ILE A 78 4.28 4.26 6.05
C ILE A 78 3.92 4.73 7.45
#